data_AF-A0A840RBU1-F1
#
_entry.id   AF-A0A840RBU1-F1
#
_cell.length_a   1.000
_cell.length_b   1.000
_cell.length_c   1.000
_cell.angle_alpha   90.00
_cell.angle_beta   90.00
_cell.angle_gamma   90.00
#
_symmetry.space_group_name_H-M   'P 1'
#
loop_
_entity.id
_entity.type
_entity.pdbx_description
1 polymer ?
#
loop_
_entity_poly.entity_id
_entity_poly.type
_entity_poly.pdbx_seq_one_letter_code
_entity_poly.pdbx_strand_id
1 'polypeptide(L)'
;MLTGCASADQPQEPQRDGPSLMMVPVNHYERYADTIFVDKYWAGNVGRRHSDGSPAGGGGAVCCYAGYKDWTKPVKIRWKWGSEDDPVTKVVTRDNEWHEVLATLPGPPNQDTPDPRYADAYLCVILRDRDRVDLDYAYSRGDCADK
;
A
#
# COMPACT_ATOMS: atom_id res chain seq x y z
N MET A 1 -18.49 -2.50 -26.43
CA MET A 1 -17.19 -1.83 -26.21
C MET A 1 -17.44 -0.64 -25.32
N LEU A 2 -17.00 -0.67 -24.07
CA LEU A 2 -17.04 0.51 -23.19
C LEU A 2 -15.61 0.97 -22.93
N THR A 3 -15.36 2.19 -23.39
CA THR A 3 -14.15 2.99 -23.24
C THR A 3 -14.18 3.71 -21.89
N GLY A 4 -13.06 3.73 -21.17
CA GLY A 4 -12.81 4.60 -20.01
C GLY A 4 -11.39 4.32 -19.53
N CYS A 5 -10.47 5.28 -19.38
CA CYS A 5 -10.60 6.71 -19.13
C CYS A 5 -9.95 7.54 -20.24
N ALA A 6 -10.68 8.51 -20.79
CA ALA A 6 -10.11 9.64 -21.48
C ALA A 6 -10.74 10.90 -20.89
N SER A 7 -10.02 11.52 -19.96
CA SER A 7 -10.20 12.95 -19.69
C SER A 7 -9.25 13.67 -20.63
N ALA A 8 -9.80 14.28 -21.68
CA ALA A 8 -9.08 15.23 -22.51
C ALA A 8 -8.66 16.43 -21.64
N ASP A 9 -7.46 16.97 -21.90
CA ASP A 9 -6.84 18.16 -21.28
C ASP A 9 -6.02 18.00 -19.97
N GLN A 10 -5.36 16.86 -19.77
CA GLN A 10 -4.18 16.81 -18.90
C GLN A 10 -2.93 16.68 -19.78
N PRO A 11 -1.81 17.39 -19.50
CA PRO A 11 -0.53 17.11 -20.15
C PRO A 11 -0.27 15.62 -20.04
N GLN A 12 0.02 14.95 -21.17
CA GLN A 12 0.45 13.56 -21.15
C GLN A 12 1.71 13.50 -20.28
N GLU A 13 1.55 13.09 -19.02
CA GLU A 13 2.65 12.69 -18.16
C GLU A 13 3.52 11.73 -18.99
N PRO A 14 4.84 11.96 -19.06
CA PRO A 14 5.72 11.11 -19.86
C PRO A 14 5.43 9.66 -19.50
N GLN A 15 5.23 8.83 -20.53
CA GLN A 15 4.92 7.43 -20.40
C GLN A 15 5.87 6.81 -19.38
N ARG A 16 5.34 6.44 -18.21
CA ARG A 16 6.17 5.91 -17.13
C ARG A 16 6.76 4.59 -17.62
N ASP A 17 8.08 4.53 -17.74
CA ASP A 17 8.78 3.33 -18.19
C ASP A 17 8.52 2.17 -17.21
N GLY A 18 7.67 1.21 -17.58
CA GLY A 18 7.42 -0.01 -16.81
C GLY A 18 6.04 -0.07 -16.14
N PRO A 19 5.71 -1.22 -15.54
CA PRO A 19 4.43 -1.46 -14.91
C PRO A 19 4.19 -0.47 -13.76
N SER A 20 2.96 0.03 -13.65
CA SER A 20 2.53 0.94 -12.59
C SER A 20 1.51 0.24 -11.73
N LEU A 21 1.77 0.13 -10.44
CA LEU A 21 0.87 -0.49 -9.47
C LEU A 21 0.27 0.58 -8.56
N MET A 22 -1.04 0.52 -8.32
CA MET A 22 -1.65 1.32 -7.26
C MET A 22 -1.29 0.70 -5.91
N MET A 23 -0.89 1.51 -4.93
CA MET A 23 -0.53 0.99 -3.61
C MET A 23 -1.74 0.97 -2.69
N VAL A 24 -1.91 -0.12 -1.95
CA VAL A 24 -3.03 -0.36 -1.04
C VAL A 24 -2.48 -0.73 0.33
N PRO A 25 -2.56 0.15 1.34
CA PRO A 25 -2.13 -0.19 2.67
C PRO A 25 -3.17 -1.07 3.37
N VAL A 26 -2.69 -2.06 4.10
CA VAL A 26 -3.47 -3.01 4.91
C VAL A 26 -2.78 -3.13 6.25
N ASN A 27 -3.55 -3.11 7.33
CA ASN A 27 -3.00 -3.09 8.68
C ASN A 27 -3.69 -4.11 9.59
N HIS A 28 -2.91 -5.09 10.02
CA HIS A 28 -3.29 -6.11 10.99
C HIS A 28 -2.92 -5.72 12.43
N TYR A 29 -2.24 -4.58 12.62
CA TYR A 29 -1.76 -4.12 13.91
C TYR A 29 -2.77 -3.23 14.65
N GLU A 30 -2.61 -3.16 15.97
CA GLU A 30 -3.51 -2.45 16.88
C GLU A 30 -3.34 -0.92 16.86
N ARG A 31 -2.26 -0.42 16.26
CA ARG A 31 -2.02 1.01 16.06
C ARG A 31 -2.37 1.42 14.63
N TYR A 32 -2.74 2.68 14.45
CA TYR A 32 -2.91 3.26 13.12
C TYR A 32 -1.60 3.84 12.59
N ALA A 33 -1.37 3.77 11.27
CA ALA A 33 -0.21 4.35 10.63
C ALA A 33 -0.58 5.68 9.96
N ASP A 34 0.10 6.76 10.36
CA ASP A 34 -0.08 8.12 9.85
C ASP A 34 0.33 8.24 8.39
N THR A 35 1.39 7.53 8.00
CA THR A 35 1.94 7.60 6.66
C THR A 35 2.80 6.38 6.36
N ILE A 36 2.74 5.89 5.12
CA ILE A 36 3.47 4.73 4.62
C ILE A 36 4.10 5.11 3.29
N PHE A 37 5.33 4.65 3.05
CA PHE A 37 6.08 4.83 1.82
C PHE A 37 6.66 3.51 1.33
N VAL A 38 6.59 3.31 0.01
CA VAL A 38 7.37 2.30 -0.73
C VAL A 38 8.41 3.05 -1.56
N ASP A 39 9.67 2.89 -1.19
CA ASP A 39 10.80 3.72 -1.60
C ASP A 39 10.50 5.22 -1.38
N LYS A 40 10.31 5.96 -2.47
CA LYS A 40 9.96 7.39 -2.47
C LYS A 40 8.47 7.64 -2.64
N TYR A 41 7.68 6.60 -2.92
CA TYR A 41 6.27 6.71 -3.28
C TYR A 41 5.41 6.60 -2.04
N TRP A 42 4.52 7.57 -1.83
CA TRP A 42 3.59 7.56 -0.72
C TRP A 42 2.46 6.55 -0.98
N ALA A 43 2.29 5.60 -0.06
CA ALA A 43 1.31 4.52 -0.12
C ALA A 43 0.02 4.84 0.66
N GLY A 44 -0.04 5.99 1.33
CA GLY A 44 -1.22 6.41 2.10
C GLY A 44 -1.03 6.29 3.61
N ASN A 45 -2.15 6.38 4.31
CA ASN A 45 -2.33 6.13 5.73
C ASN A 45 -3.33 5.00 5.93
N VAL A 46 -3.34 4.36 7.09
CA VAL A 46 -4.27 3.26 7.38
C VAL A 46 -4.64 3.22 8.86
N GLY A 47 -5.93 2.96 9.11
CA GLY A 47 -6.44 2.84 10.47
C GLY A 47 -5.85 1.65 11.22
N ARG A 48 -6.10 1.61 12.54
CA ARG A 48 -5.89 0.40 13.34
C ARG A 48 -6.85 -0.71 12.91
N ARG A 49 -6.46 -1.97 13.12
CA ARG A 49 -7.35 -3.13 12.92
C ARG A 49 -8.71 -2.94 13.62
N HIS A 50 -9.74 -3.60 13.09
CA HIS A 50 -11.08 -3.53 13.63
C HIS A 50 -11.23 -4.36 14.92
N SER A 51 -12.26 -4.06 15.71
CA SER A 51 -12.53 -4.73 16.99
C SER A 51 -12.93 -6.19 16.85
N ASP A 52 -13.43 -6.60 15.67
CA ASP A 52 -13.71 -7.99 15.32
C ASP A 52 -12.45 -8.78 14.94
N GLY A 53 -11.29 -8.13 14.96
CA GLY A 53 -10.01 -8.71 14.60
C GLY A 53 -9.68 -8.63 13.11
N SER A 54 -10.56 -8.14 12.24
CA SER A 54 -10.25 -7.96 10.83
C SER A 54 -9.23 -6.83 10.60
N PRO A 55 -8.39 -6.91 9.54
CA PRO A 55 -7.47 -5.84 9.21
C PRO A 55 -8.21 -4.58 8.76
N ALA A 56 -7.60 -3.43 8.99
CA ALA A 56 -8.05 -2.18 8.38
C ALA A 56 -7.33 -1.93 7.05
N GLY A 57 -7.92 -1.10 6.19
CA GLY A 57 -7.37 -0.81 4.86
C GLY A 57 -7.96 -1.70 3.78
N GLY A 58 -7.23 -1.94 2.68
CA GLY A 58 -7.71 -2.76 1.56
C GLY A 58 -8.84 -2.15 0.70
N GLY A 59 -9.56 -1.14 1.19
CA GLY A 59 -10.63 -0.48 0.44
C GLY A 59 -10.19 0.71 -0.43
N GLY A 60 -9.01 1.29 -0.17
CA GLY A 60 -8.50 2.50 -0.82
C GLY A 60 -7.14 2.27 -1.47
N ALA A 61 -6.88 2.94 -2.59
CA ALA A 61 -5.62 2.83 -3.31
C ALA A 61 -5.10 4.22 -3.67
N VAL A 62 -3.78 4.40 -3.63
CA VAL A 62 -3.11 5.64 -4.08
C VAL A 62 -2.21 5.35 -5.27
N CYS A 63 -2.14 6.31 -6.20
CA CYS A 63 -1.32 6.18 -7.39
C CYS A 63 0.08 6.80 -7.19
N CYS A 64 1.18 6.22 -7.67
CA CYS A 64 1.39 4.83 -8.08
C CYS A 64 2.86 4.45 -7.82
N TYR A 65 3.13 3.19 -7.52
CA TYR A 65 4.47 2.60 -7.54
C TYR A 65 4.86 2.32 -9.00
N ALA A 66 5.77 3.12 -9.55
CA ALA A 66 6.10 3.10 -10.98
C ALA A 66 7.61 3.11 -11.22
N GLY A 67 8.01 2.67 -12.42
CA GLY A 67 9.40 2.76 -12.86
C GLY A 67 10.33 1.69 -12.30
N TYR A 68 9.79 0.64 -11.67
CA TYR A 68 10.60 -0.43 -11.10
C TYR A 68 11.03 -1.42 -12.17
N LYS A 69 12.34 -1.61 -12.31
CA LYS A 69 12.94 -2.39 -13.40
C LYS A 69 13.57 -3.71 -12.94
N ASP A 70 13.76 -3.91 -11.63
CA ASP A 70 14.50 -5.03 -11.07
C ASP A 70 13.79 -5.63 -9.85
N TRP A 71 12.79 -6.48 -10.11
CA TRP A 71 11.94 -7.18 -9.13
C TRP A 71 12.69 -8.08 -8.15
N THR A 72 14.00 -8.28 -8.34
CA THR A 72 14.82 -9.09 -7.44
C THR A 72 15.39 -8.29 -6.27
N LYS A 73 15.41 -6.96 -6.39
CA LYS A 73 15.93 -6.10 -5.32
C LYS A 73 14.85 -5.86 -4.27
N PRO A 74 15.25 -5.78 -3.00
CA PRO A 74 14.33 -5.32 -1.98
C PRO A 74 14.02 -3.83 -2.18
N VAL A 75 12.82 -3.44 -1.76
CA VAL A 75 12.37 -2.06 -1.71
C VAL A 75 12.37 -1.58 -0.26
N LYS A 76 12.61 -0.29 -0.07
CA LYS A 76 12.57 0.31 1.25
C LYS A 76 11.13 0.62 1.62
N ILE A 77 10.64 0.02 2.70
CA ILE A 77 9.33 0.36 3.26
C ILE A 77 9.53 1.20 4.50
N ARG A 78 8.84 2.34 4.58
CA ARG A 78 8.86 3.22 5.75
C ARG A 78 7.46 3.54 6.19
N TRP A 79 7.20 3.51 7.48
CA TRP A 79 5.91 3.95 8.01
C TRP A 79 6.08 4.64 9.35
N LYS A 80 5.08 5.44 9.70
CA LYS A 80 5.01 6.12 10.98
C LYS A 80 3.75 5.68 11.73
N TRP A 81 3.92 5.04 12.88
CA TRP A 81 2.81 4.81 13.79
C TRP A 81 2.38 6.14 14.42
N GLY A 82 1.07 6.39 14.46
CA GLY A 82 0.53 7.63 15.01
C GLY A 82 0.48 7.62 16.54
N SER A 83 0.46 8.81 17.15
CA SER A 83 0.37 8.99 18.60
C SER A 83 -1.00 8.55 19.13
N GLU A 84 -1.05 7.91 20.30
CA GLU A 84 -2.32 7.53 20.94
C GLU A 84 -2.42 8.18 22.32
N ASP A 85 -3.51 8.92 22.54
CA ASP A 85 -3.76 9.63 23.79
C ASP A 85 -4.85 8.91 24.59
N ASP A 86 -4.76 8.96 25.91
CA ASP A 86 -5.87 8.57 26.77
C ASP A 86 -7.06 9.51 26.50
N PRO A 87 -8.25 8.97 26.17
CA PRO A 87 -9.36 9.80 25.72
C PRO A 87 -9.89 10.75 26.81
N VAL A 88 -9.63 10.46 28.10
CA VAL A 88 -10.11 11.24 29.25
C VAL A 88 -9.07 12.29 29.67
N THR A 89 -7.84 11.85 29.92
CA THR A 89 -6.77 12.68 30.49
C THR A 89 -5.96 13.42 29.44
N LYS A 90 -6.06 13.02 28.16
CA LYS A 90 -5.27 13.55 27.03
C LYS A 90 -3.76 13.36 27.16
N VAL A 91 -3.32 12.53 28.11
CA VAL A 91 -1.92 12.15 28.25
C VAL A 91 -1.59 11.19 27.11
N VAL A 92 -0.47 11.44 26.42
CA VAL A 92 0.05 10.53 25.41
C VAL A 92 0.39 9.20 26.07
N THR A 93 -0.27 8.14 25.62
CA THR A 93 -0.04 6.76 26.09
C THR A 93 0.92 6.00 25.19
N ARG A 94 1.01 6.38 23.91
CA ARG A 94 1.96 5.84 22.94
C ARG A 94 2.43 6.94 22.00
N ASP A 95 3.74 7.20 22.00
CA ASP A 95 4.34 8.18 21.11
C ASP A 95 4.33 7.72 19.66
N ASN A 96 4.37 8.69 18.74
CA ASN A 96 4.59 8.39 17.34
C ASN A 96 5.99 7.81 17.09
N GLU A 97 6.12 6.92 16.11
CA GLU A 97 7.36 6.17 15.90
C GLU A 97 7.56 5.88 14.41
N TRP A 98 8.77 6.17 13.91
CA TRP A 98 9.16 5.79 12.55
C TRP A 98 9.77 4.40 12.52
N HIS A 99 9.39 3.65 11.50
CA HIS A 99 9.91 2.34 11.18
C HIS A 99 10.39 2.27 9.74
N GLU A 100 11.40 1.45 9.51
CA GLU A 100 11.98 1.22 8.19
C GLU A 100 12.43 -0.24 8.06
N VAL A 101 12.06 -0.89 6.97
CA VAL A 101 12.53 -2.22 6.60
C VAL A 101 12.87 -2.29 5.11
N LEU A 102 13.66 -3.29 4.75
CA LEU A 102 13.82 -3.71 3.37
C LEU A 102 12.91 -4.91 3.13
N ALA A 103 11.91 -4.77 2.26
CA ALA A 103 10.97 -5.82 1.91
C ALA A 103 11.22 -6.30 0.47
N THR A 104 11.11 -7.61 0.25
CA THR A 104 11.27 -8.17 -1.10
C THR A 104 9.91 -8.18 -1.79
N LEU A 105 9.87 -7.75 -3.05
CA LEU A 105 8.67 -7.85 -3.87
C LEU A 105 8.40 -9.32 -4.26
N PRO A 106 7.15 -9.75 -4.49
CA PRO A 106 6.81 -11.12 -4.92
C PRO A 106 7.38 -11.55 -6.29
N GLY A 107 8.24 -10.75 -6.92
CA GLY A 107 8.65 -10.88 -8.32
C GLY A 107 7.96 -9.85 -9.23
N PRO A 108 8.05 -10.00 -10.56
CA PRO A 108 7.32 -9.13 -11.49
C PRO A 108 5.81 -9.34 -11.36
N PRO A 109 5.00 -8.27 -11.35
CA PRO A 109 3.55 -8.40 -11.34
C PRO A 109 3.07 -9.04 -12.65
N ASN A 110 2.07 -9.90 -12.58
CA ASN A 110 1.46 -10.53 -13.74
C ASN A 110 0.53 -9.53 -14.45
N GLN A 111 1.08 -8.61 -15.25
CA GLN A 111 0.28 -7.60 -15.97
C GLN A 111 -0.03 -7.98 -17.42
N ASP A 112 0.75 -8.88 -18.02
CA ASP A 112 0.65 -9.27 -19.43
C ASP A 112 -0.29 -10.46 -19.68
N THR A 113 -1.25 -10.71 -18.77
CA THR A 113 -2.21 -11.80 -18.91
C THR A 113 -3.33 -11.46 -19.90
N PRO A 114 -3.76 -12.40 -20.78
CA PRO A 114 -4.89 -12.20 -21.69
C PRO A 114 -6.24 -11.99 -20.99
N ASP A 115 -6.40 -12.45 -19.75
CA ASP A 115 -7.60 -12.23 -18.95
C ASP A 115 -7.32 -11.13 -17.91
N PRO A 116 -7.90 -9.92 -18.07
CA PRO A 116 -7.65 -8.77 -17.20
C PRO A 116 -8.01 -9.00 -15.73
N ARG A 117 -8.83 -10.02 -15.42
CA ARG A 117 -9.21 -10.36 -14.04
C ARG A 117 -8.05 -10.97 -13.24
N TYR A 118 -6.98 -11.39 -13.91
CA TYR A 118 -5.76 -11.88 -13.27
C TYR A 118 -4.60 -10.92 -13.42
N ALA A 119 -4.85 -9.70 -13.95
CA ALA A 119 -3.81 -8.70 -14.14
C ALA A 119 -3.55 -8.00 -12.81
N ASP A 120 -2.33 -8.13 -12.29
CA ASP A 120 -1.94 -7.46 -11.05
C ASP A 120 -1.94 -5.94 -11.25
N ALA A 121 -2.87 -5.24 -10.59
CA ALA A 121 -3.01 -3.79 -10.68
C ALA A 121 -2.63 -3.08 -9.37
N TYR A 122 -2.49 -3.83 -8.28
CA TYR A 122 -2.31 -3.31 -6.93
C TYR A 122 -1.10 -3.94 -6.25
N LEU A 123 -0.33 -3.11 -5.55
CA LEU A 123 0.69 -3.51 -4.58
C LEU A 123 0.09 -3.38 -3.18
N CYS A 124 -0.17 -4.50 -2.53
CA CYS A 124 -0.63 -4.56 -1.15
C CYS A 124 0.56 -4.33 -0.22
N VAL A 125 0.49 -3.30 0.62
CA VAL A 125 1.50 -3.00 1.66
C VAL A 125 0.93 -3.40 3.01
N ILE A 126 1.37 -4.54 3.53
CA ILE A 126 0.68 -5.24 4.61
C ILE A 126 1.46 -5.12 5.91
N LEU A 127 1.05 -4.22 6.80
CA LEU A 127 1.61 -4.08 8.14
C LEU A 127 1.10 -5.24 9.01
N ARG A 128 1.96 -6.22 9.28
CA ARG A 128 1.61 -7.46 10.00
C ARG A 128 1.61 -7.26 11.51
N ASP A 129 2.61 -6.54 11.99
CA ASP A 129 2.82 -6.24 13.39
C ASP A 129 3.57 -4.90 13.51
N ARG A 130 4.13 -4.62 14.69
CA ARG A 130 4.83 -3.35 14.96
C ARG A 130 5.97 -3.07 13.99
N ASP A 131 6.74 -4.11 13.63
CA ASP A 131 8.06 -3.99 13.01
C ASP A 131 8.14 -4.73 11.65
N ARG A 132 7.07 -5.43 11.25
CA ARG A 132 7.03 -6.25 10.03
C ARG A 132 6.04 -5.72 8.99
N VAL A 133 6.52 -5.70 7.74
CA VAL A 133 5.72 -5.46 6.55
C VAL A 133 5.93 -6.56 5.53
N ASP A 134 4.84 -7.08 4.98
CA ASP A 134 4.85 -7.95 3.82
C ASP A 134 4.33 -7.19 2.59
N LEU A 135 4.75 -7.63 1.40
CA LEU A 135 4.28 -7.11 0.12
C LEU A 135 3.62 -8.24 -0.66
N ASP A 136 2.49 -7.94 -1.31
CA ASP A 136 1.82 -8.87 -2.22
C ASP A 136 1.17 -8.11 -3.38
N TYR A 137 0.76 -8.83 -4.42
CA TYR A 137 -0.03 -8.29 -5.52
C TYR A 137 -1.50 -8.71 -5.44
N ALA A 138 -2.35 -7.88 -6.03
CA ALA A 138 -3.76 -8.15 -6.20
C ALA A 138 -4.28 -7.59 -7.53
N TYR A 139 -5.32 -8.25 -8.05
CA TYR A 139 -6.05 -7.78 -9.23
C TYR A 139 -7.07 -6.68 -8.87
N SER A 140 -7.63 -6.70 -7.65
CA SER A 140 -8.49 -5.64 -7.14
C SER A 140 -7.97 -5.12 -5.80
N ARG A 141 -8.32 -3.86 -5.47
CA ARG A 141 -8.01 -3.29 -4.16
C ARG A 141 -8.53 -4.16 -3.01
N GLY A 142 -9.75 -4.69 -3.15
CA GLY A 142 -10.44 -5.45 -2.10
C GLY A 142 -9.71 -6.73 -1.72
N ASP A 143 -9.07 -7.39 -2.69
CA ASP A 143 -8.33 -8.62 -2.39
C ASP A 143 -7.09 -8.36 -1.54
N CYS A 144 -6.59 -7.11 -1.46
CA CYS A 144 -5.54 -6.77 -0.50
C CYS A 144 -6.03 -6.91 0.95
N ALA A 145 -7.32 -6.68 1.24
CA ALA A 145 -7.87 -6.86 2.59
C ALA A 145 -7.81 -8.31 3.07
N ASP A 146 -7.81 -9.26 2.13
CA ASP A 146 -7.74 -10.70 2.40
C ASP A 146 -6.29 -11.21 2.51
N LYS A 147 -5.29 -10.33 2.37
CA LYS A 147 -3.86 -10.69 2.44
C LYS A 147 -3.28 -10.68 3.85
#